data_AF-A0A4Q4THF1-F1
#
_entry.id   AF-A0A4Q4THF1-F1
#
_cell.length_a   1.000
_cell.length_b   1.000
_cell.length_c   1.000
_cell.angle_alpha   90.00
_cell.angle_beta   90.00
_cell.angle_gamma   90.00
#
_symmetry.space_group_name_H-M   'P 1'
#
loop_
_entity.id
_entity.type
_entity.pdbx_description
1 polymer ?
#
loop_
_entity_poly.entity_id
_entity_poly.type
_entity_poly.pdbx_seq_one_letter_code
_entity_poly.pdbx_strand_id
1 'polypeptide(L)'
;MPCSTRNHDSGNYVAGDLGKRQLEGEYVGMSELSKLAPDLVPKPIAWGKLRNSTLAIYFLIIEFKHFVPGLPDAAKLGAKLAAMHLKSASPNGKFGFHIQTYDGARIQSVGPDDSWTSFFSKLLAEAYRQDTETNGTWPELQTAYRRVQSHLIPRLIGALEADGRKVTPMLIHGDLWDGNIGVEADTGEPWIFDCAVYYAHNEMELGIWRAERHQMRAKAYRREYLRHCEPSEPEEEWDDRNRLYSAKTNFMHSAIFPGSPARLS
;
A
#
# COMPACT_ATOMS: atom_id res chain seq x y z
N MET A 1 21.91 -12.06 -1.02
CA MET A 1 20.76 -11.17 -0.74
C MET A 1 21.16 -9.76 -1.14
N PRO A 2 20.49 -9.09 -2.09
CA PRO A 2 20.58 -7.64 -2.13
C PRO A 2 19.43 -7.10 -1.27
N CYS A 3 19.74 -6.79 -0.02
CA CYS A 3 19.01 -5.76 0.71
C CYS A 3 19.16 -4.47 -0.10
N SER A 4 18.07 -3.76 -0.38
CA SER A 4 18.14 -2.44 -1.00
C SER A 4 18.99 -1.54 -0.10
N THR A 5 20.21 -1.20 -0.51
CA THR A 5 20.97 -0.15 0.14
C THR A 5 20.30 1.17 -0.20
N ARG A 6 19.41 1.64 0.68
CA ARG A 6 18.82 2.98 0.62
C ARG A 6 19.88 3.97 1.11
N ASN A 7 20.60 4.59 0.18
CA ASN A 7 21.37 5.80 0.45
C ASN A 7 20.47 7.01 0.20
N HIS A 8 20.69 8.09 0.96
CA HIS A 8 19.97 9.37 0.88
C HIS A 8 20.16 10.15 -0.43
N ASP A 9 20.64 9.51 -1.49
CA ASP A 9 20.69 10.05 -2.84
C ASP A 9 19.41 9.64 -3.57
N SER A 10 18.85 10.53 -4.39
CA SER A 10 17.51 10.48 -4.99
C SER A 10 17.25 9.36 -6.02
N GLY A 11 17.81 8.15 -5.84
CA GLY A 11 17.59 7.02 -6.72
C GLY A 11 17.69 5.64 -6.07
N ASN A 12 16.78 4.75 -6.47
CA ASN A 12 16.75 3.34 -6.08
C ASN A 12 17.50 2.49 -7.13
N TYR A 13 18.41 1.61 -6.69
CA TYR A 13 19.11 0.65 -7.56
C TYR A 13 18.80 -0.78 -7.17
N VAL A 14 18.32 -1.59 -8.13
CA VAL A 14 17.97 -2.99 -7.87
C VAL A 14 18.45 -3.90 -9.00
N ALA A 15 19.01 -5.05 -8.64
CA ALA A 15 19.56 -6.02 -9.58
C ALA A 15 18.52 -7.07 -10.04
N GLY A 16 18.68 -7.56 -11.27
CA GLY A 16 17.93 -8.68 -11.84
C GLY A 16 16.51 -8.34 -12.31
N ASP A 17 15.78 -9.36 -12.75
CA ASP A 17 14.42 -9.22 -13.31
C ASP A 17 13.38 -8.82 -12.28
N LEU A 18 13.63 -9.09 -10.99
CA LEU A 18 12.81 -8.56 -9.91
C LEU A 18 12.96 -7.04 -9.82
N GLY A 19 14.21 -6.54 -9.81
CA GLY A 19 14.49 -5.12 -9.79
C GLY A 19 13.89 -4.36 -10.96
N LYS A 20 13.92 -4.95 -12.17
CA LYS A 20 13.22 -4.41 -13.34
C LYS A 20 11.73 -4.16 -13.03
N ARG A 21 11.03 -5.22 -12.61
CA ARG A 21 9.58 -5.20 -12.42
C ARG A 21 9.14 -4.34 -11.25
N GLN A 22 9.93 -4.31 -10.17
CA GLN A 22 9.70 -3.42 -9.03
C GLN A 22 9.76 -1.95 -9.44
N LEU A 23 10.86 -1.53 -10.08
CA LEU A 23 11.04 -0.12 -10.46
C LEU A 23 10.11 0.30 -11.61
N GLU A 24 9.73 -0.62 -12.50
CA GLU A 24 8.65 -0.37 -13.49
C GLU A 24 7.31 -0.11 -12.80
N GLY A 25 6.95 -0.98 -11.85
CA GLY A 25 5.74 -0.85 -11.03
C GLY A 25 5.69 0.47 -10.26
N GLU A 26 6.78 0.79 -9.55
CA GLU A 26 6.91 2.03 -8.78
C GLU A 26 6.87 3.26 -9.69
N TYR A 27 7.61 3.29 -10.80
CA TYR A 27 7.61 4.42 -11.74
C TYR A 27 6.21 4.71 -12.29
N VAL A 28 5.51 3.67 -12.77
CA VAL A 28 4.17 3.83 -13.33
C VAL A 28 3.17 4.23 -12.24
N GLY A 29 3.26 3.62 -11.06
CA GLY A 29 2.39 3.97 -9.94
C GLY A 29 2.57 5.40 -9.45
N MET A 30 3.82 5.81 -9.20
CA MET A 30 4.17 7.18 -8.84
C MET A 30 3.75 8.17 -9.93
N SER A 31 3.80 7.77 -11.21
CA SER A 31 3.39 8.62 -12.33
C SER A 31 1.89 8.89 -12.31
N GLU A 32 1.07 7.87 -12.02
CA GLU A 32 -0.38 8.03 -11.89
C GLU A 32 -0.76 8.85 -10.64
N LEU A 33 -0.12 8.57 -9.50
CA LEU A 33 -0.34 9.32 -8.26
C LEU A 33 0.08 10.79 -8.38
N SER A 34 1.25 11.08 -8.96
CA SER A 34 1.77 12.44 -9.14
C SER A 34 0.91 13.29 -10.09
N LYS A 35 0.25 12.67 -11.09
CA LYS A 35 -0.75 13.37 -11.91
C LYS A 35 -1.97 13.79 -11.10
N LEU A 36 -2.42 12.96 -10.16
CA LEU A 36 -3.61 13.22 -9.33
C LEU A 36 -3.35 14.22 -8.19
N ALA A 37 -2.16 14.13 -7.59
CA ALA A 37 -1.77 14.89 -6.41
C ALA A 37 -0.30 15.37 -6.52
N PRO A 38 0.01 16.32 -7.42
CA PRO A 38 1.37 16.81 -7.65
C PRO A 38 1.96 17.58 -6.46
N ASP A 39 1.13 17.94 -5.48
CA ASP A 39 1.50 18.61 -4.23
C ASP A 39 1.54 17.66 -3.02
N LEU A 40 1.48 16.35 -3.27
CA LEU A 40 1.59 15.27 -2.28
C LEU A 40 2.58 14.18 -2.73
N VAL A 41 2.75 13.97 -4.04
CA VAL A 41 3.54 12.87 -4.60
C VAL A 41 4.64 13.44 -5.51
N PRO A 42 5.93 13.22 -5.20
CA PRO A 42 7.02 13.78 -5.97
C PRO A 42 7.03 13.20 -7.38
N LYS A 43 7.41 14.02 -8.36
CA LYS A 43 7.35 13.63 -9.76
C LYS A 43 8.39 12.53 -10.06
N PRO A 44 8.02 11.34 -10.55
CA PRO A 44 8.99 10.42 -11.13
C PRO A 44 9.52 11.00 -12.45
N ILE A 45 10.85 10.99 -12.60
CA ILE A 45 11.55 11.64 -13.73
C ILE A 45 11.93 10.62 -14.79
N ALA A 46 12.55 9.51 -14.38
CA ALA A 46 13.00 8.46 -15.30
C ALA A 46 13.22 7.15 -14.56
N TRP A 47 13.08 6.04 -15.27
CA TRP A 47 13.56 4.73 -14.81
C TRP A 47 14.18 3.98 -15.99
N GLY A 48 15.01 2.97 -15.70
CA GLY A 48 15.55 2.12 -16.75
C GLY A 48 16.72 1.28 -16.31
N LYS A 49 17.33 0.59 -17.28
CA LYS A 49 18.52 -0.24 -17.07
C LYS A 49 19.79 0.61 -17.18
N LEU A 50 20.73 0.46 -16.26
CA LEU A 50 22.05 1.08 -16.38
C LEU A 50 22.78 0.56 -17.61
N ARG A 51 23.26 1.50 -18.44
CA ARG A 51 24.13 1.18 -19.58
C ARG A 51 25.53 0.85 -19.04
N ASN A 52 26.11 -0.26 -19.50
CA ASN A 52 27.48 -0.70 -19.17
C ASN A 52 27.70 -1.30 -17.77
N SER A 53 26.65 -1.80 -17.11
CA SER A 53 26.81 -2.65 -15.93
C SER A 53 27.01 -4.12 -16.36
N THR A 54 27.99 -4.81 -15.75
CA THR A 54 28.19 -6.26 -15.92
C THR A 54 27.01 -7.07 -15.39
N LEU A 55 26.27 -6.51 -14.43
CA LEU A 55 25.02 -7.04 -13.90
C LEU A 55 23.82 -6.29 -14.48
N ALA A 56 22.67 -6.96 -14.62
CA ALA A 56 21.43 -6.26 -14.94
C ALA A 56 20.99 -5.42 -13.73
N ILE A 57 21.30 -4.12 -13.73
CA ILE A 57 20.93 -3.16 -12.69
C ILE A 57 19.96 -2.15 -13.28
N TYR A 58 18.89 -1.86 -12.54
CA TYR A 58 17.88 -0.88 -12.89
C TYR A 58 17.93 0.29 -11.91
N PHE A 59 17.50 1.46 -12.38
CA PHE A 59 17.44 2.69 -11.61
C PHE A 59 16.06 3.35 -11.73
N LEU A 60 15.70 4.14 -10.72
CA LEU A 60 14.57 5.07 -10.70
C LEU A 60 15.08 6.43 -10.22
N ILE A 61 14.67 7.51 -10.89
CA ILE A 61 14.98 8.90 -10.57
C ILE A 61 13.66 9.60 -10.29
N ILE A 62 13.57 10.25 -9.13
CA ILE A 62 12.39 10.98 -8.66
C ILE A 62 12.83 12.41 -8.31
N GLU A 63 11.90 13.36 -8.42
CA GLU A 63 12.07 14.71 -7.88
C GLU A 63 12.59 14.68 -6.44
N PHE A 64 13.64 15.44 -6.19
CA PHE A 64 14.23 15.54 -4.86
C PHE A 64 13.37 16.43 -3.96
N LYS A 65 13.07 15.92 -2.75
CA LYS A 65 12.43 16.66 -1.67
C LYS A 65 13.32 16.60 -0.43
N HIS A 66 13.57 17.76 0.18
CA HIS A 66 14.35 17.83 1.41
C HIS A 66 13.43 17.58 2.61
N PHE A 67 13.53 16.39 3.21
CA PHE A 67 12.70 16.02 4.35
C PHE A 67 13.40 16.22 5.69
N VAL A 68 12.64 16.63 6.70
CA VAL A 68 13.08 16.69 8.10
C VAL A 68 12.51 15.52 8.91
N PRO A 69 13.17 15.09 10.01
CA PRO A 69 12.64 14.06 10.89
C PRO A 69 11.31 14.46 11.52
N GLY A 70 10.36 13.52 11.57
CA GLY A 70 9.07 13.71 12.23
C GLY A 70 7.93 13.11 11.42
N LEU A 71 6.78 12.98 12.06
CA LEU A 71 5.53 12.62 11.36
C LEU A 71 4.85 13.90 10.84
N PRO A 72 4.11 13.83 9.73
CA PRO A 72 3.42 14.99 9.17
C PRO A 72 2.29 15.48 10.07
N ASP A 73 1.86 16.72 9.84
CA ASP A 73 0.60 17.20 10.39
C ASP A 73 -0.57 16.32 9.90
N ALA A 74 -1.37 15.81 10.85
CA ALA A 74 -2.45 14.88 10.55
C ALA A 74 -3.55 15.49 9.69
N ALA A 75 -3.86 16.79 9.88
CA ALA A 75 -4.90 17.47 9.13
C ALA A 75 -4.46 17.71 7.69
N LYS A 76 -3.21 18.16 7.49
CA LYS A 76 -2.63 18.31 6.14
C LYS A 76 -2.60 16.99 5.38
N LEU A 77 -2.09 15.92 6.01
CA LEU A 77 -2.02 14.60 5.38
C LEU A 77 -3.42 14.06 5.07
N GLY A 78 -4.34 14.11 6.04
CA GLY A 78 -5.71 13.63 5.90
C GLY A 78 -6.44 14.30 4.74
N ALA A 79 -6.37 15.63 4.65
CA ALA A 79 -6.98 16.41 3.58
C ALA A 79 -6.44 16.06 2.18
N LYS A 80 -5.11 16.02 2.02
CA LYS A 80 -4.49 15.73 0.73
C LYS A 80 -4.69 14.28 0.30
N LEU A 81 -4.59 13.33 1.23
CA LEU A 81 -4.79 11.91 0.95
C LEU A 81 -6.24 11.63 0.50
N ALA A 82 -7.23 12.18 1.21
CA ALA A 82 -8.63 12.07 0.82
C ALA A 82 -8.89 12.73 -0.53
N ALA A 83 -8.34 13.92 -0.78
CA ALA A 83 -8.46 14.59 -2.07
C ALA A 83 -7.86 13.77 -3.22
N MET A 84 -6.71 13.11 -3.00
CA MET A 84 -6.10 12.20 -3.96
C MET A 84 -7.02 11.02 -4.30
N HIS A 85 -7.57 10.35 -3.28
CA HIS A 85 -8.49 9.23 -3.49
C HIS A 85 -9.77 9.66 -4.22
N LEU A 86 -10.39 10.77 -3.82
CA LEU A 86 -11.64 11.28 -4.42
C LEU A 86 -11.46 11.77 -5.87
N LYS A 87 -10.26 12.21 -6.26
CA LYS A 87 -9.94 12.58 -7.66
C LYS A 87 -9.65 11.37 -8.55
N SER A 88 -9.35 10.23 -7.95
CA SER A 88 -8.98 9.03 -8.71
C SER A 88 -10.22 8.37 -9.35
N ALA A 89 -10.01 7.73 -10.49
CA ALA A 89 -11.04 6.93 -11.15
C ALA A 89 -10.38 5.75 -11.86
N SER A 90 -10.82 4.54 -11.58
CA SER A 90 -10.35 3.36 -12.30
C SER A 90 -10.72 3.45 -13.79
N PRO A 91 -9.75 3.37 -14.73
CA PRO A 91 -10.02 3.55 -16.16
C PRO A 91 -11.04 2.57 -16.74
N ASN A 92 -11.20 1.40 -16.13
CA ASN A 92 -12.13 0.35 -16.54
C ASN A 92 -13.21 0.06 -15.48
N GLY A 93 -13.27 0.87 -14.41
CA GLY A 93 -14.20 0.67 -13.30
C GLY A 93 -13.94 -0.57 -12.43
N LYS A 94 -12.78 -1.24 -12.57
CA LYS A 94 -12.41 -2.45 -11.83
C LYS A 94 -11.37 -2.16 -10.75
N PHE A 95 -11.28 -3.04 -9.76
CA PHE A 95 -10.16 -3.11 -8.82
C PHE A 95 -8.91 -3.69 -9.51
N GLY A 96 -7.74 -3.45 -8.91
CA GLY A 96 -6.45 -3.93 -9.44
C GLY A 96 -5.62 -2.85 -10.11
N PHE A 97 -4.62 -3.27 -10.87
CA PHE A 97 -3.74 -2.37 -11.60
C PHE A 97 -3.35 -2.98 -12.95
N HIS A 98 -3.09 -2.11 -13.93
CA HIS A 98 -2.86 -2.53 -15.32
C HIS A 98 -1.47 -3.15 -15.55
N ILE A 99 -0.56 -2.99 -14.60
CA ILE A 99 0.72 -3.69 -14.54
C ILE A 99 0.93 -4.30 -13.15
N GLN A 100 1.88 -5.23 -13.06
CA GLN A 100 2.25 -5.82 -11.77
C GLN A 100 2.89 -4.77 -10.85
N THR A 101 2.41 -4.66 -9.61
CA THR A 101 3.04 -3.86 -8.55
C THR A 101 3.60 -4.74 -7.44
N TYR A 102 4.48 -4.15 -6.64
CA TYR A 102 5.21 -4.83 -5.57
C TYR A 102 5.14 -3.99 -4.30
N ASP A 103 5.04 -4.67 -3.16
CA ASP A 103 5.15 -4.09 -1.82
C ASP A 103 6.49 -4.60 -1.26
N GLY A 104 7.48 -3.72 -1.28
CA GLY A 104 8.89 -4.10 -1.19
C GLY A 104 9.27 -5.16 -2.23
N ALA A 105 9.83 -6.29 -1.79
CA ALA A 105 10.21 -7.41 -2.65
C ALA A 105 9.08 -8.42 -2.92
N ARG A 106 7.85 -8.13 -2.46
CA ARG A 106 6.73 -9.07 -2.47
C ARG A 106 5.73 -8.69 -3.56
N ILE A 107 5.31 -9.70 -4.31
CA ILE A 107 4.36 -9.51 -5.40
C ILE A 107 2.95 -9.30 -4.83
N GLN A 108 2.16 -8.46 -5.48
CA GLN A 108 0.76 -8.23 -5.11
C GLN A 108 -0.20 -8.85 -6.14
N SER A 109 -1.31 -9.44 -5.69
CA SER A 109 -2.33 -9.97 -6.60
C SER A 109 -3.23 -8.84 -7.13
N VAL A 110 -2.73 -8.09 -8.13
CA VAL A 110 -3.37 -6.86 -8.65
C VAL A 110 -4.10 -7.05 -9.98
N GLY A 111 -4.39 -8.29 -10.37
CA GLY A 111 -5.19 -8.57 -11.57
C GLY A 111 -6.60 -7.96 -11.47
N PRO A 112 -7.23 -7.59 -12.60
CA PRO A 112 -8.52 -6.90 -12.60
C PRO A 112 -9.62 -7.74 -11.95
N ASP A 113 -10.48 -7.09 -11.15
CA ASP A 113 -11.62 -7.73 -10.49
C ASP A 113 -12.79 -6.74 -10.35
N ASP A 114 -14.01 -7.26 -10.43
CA ASP A 114 -15.25 -6.49 -10.32
C ASP A 114 -15.76 -6.36 -8.88
N SER A 115 -15.32 -7.25 -7.96
CA SER A 115 -15.72 -7.24 -6.56
C SER A 115 -14.53 -6.95 -5.66
N TRP A 116 -14.71 -5.99 -4.76
CA TRP A 116 -13.72 -5.68 -3.73
C TRP A 116 -13.54 -6.86 -2.77
N THR A 117 -14.61 -7.56 -2.42
CA THR A 117 -14.55 -8.76 -1.56
C THR A 117 -13.68 -9.84 -2.19
N SER A 118 -13.90 -10.14 -3.49
CA SER A 118 -13.08 -11.08 -4.25
C SER A 118 -11.62 -10.62 -4.33
N PHE A 119 -11.40 -9.35 -4.68
CA PHE A 119 -10.07 -8.78 -4.86
C PHE A 119 -9.26 -8.80 -3.56
N PHE A 120 -9.86 -8.36 -2.44
CA PHE A 120 -9.20 -8.38 -1.14
C PHE A 120 -8.89 -9.82 -0.66
N SER A 121 -9.79 -10.77 -0.90
CA SER A 121 -9.53 -12.19 -0.62
C SER A 121 -8.28 -12.72 -1.35
N LYS A 122 -8.11 -12.36 -2.63
CA LYS A 122 -6.93 -12.71 -3.44
C LYS A 122 -5.67 -12.02 -2.96
N LEU A 123 -5.74 -10.73 -2.60
CA LEU A 123 -4.61 -9.99 -2.02
C LEU A 123 -4.13 -10.65 -0.72
N LEU A 124 -5.05 -10.94 0.21
CA LEU A 124 -4.70 -11.55 1.48
C LEU A 124 -4.15 -12.98 1.30
N ALA A 125 -4.71 -13.74 0.35
CA ALA A 125 -4.22 -15.08 0.04
C ALA A 125 -2.79 -15.07 -0.49
N GLU A 126 -2.46 -14.11 -1.36
CA GLU A 126 -1.12 -13.96 -1.90
C GLU A 126 -0.11 -13.53 -0.83
N ALA A 127 -0.51 -12.64 0.09
CA ALA A 127 0.32 -12.27 1.23
C ALA A 127 0.56 -13.46 2.18
N TYR A 128 -0.49 -14.21 2.52
CA TYR A 128 -0.39 -15.40 3.38
C TYR A 128 0.45 -16.52 2.76
N ARG A 129 0.35 -16.72 1.43
CA ARG A 129 1.19 -17.67 0.69
C ARG A 129 2.67 -17.33 0.84
N GLN A 130 3.03 -16.07 0.61
CA GLN A 130 4.42 -15.59 0.74
C GLN A 130 4.92 -15.66 2.19
N ASP A 131 4.07 -15.38 3.19
CA ASP A 131 4.41 -15.61 4.62
C ASP A 131 4.74 -17.08 4.88
N THR A 132 3.87 -17.98 4.44
CA THR A 132 3.99 -19.42 4.69
C THR A 132 5.23 -20.00 3.99
N GLU A 133 5.56 -19.54 2.79
CA GLU A 133 6.79 -19.92 2.08
C GLU A 133 8.05 -19.49 2.81
N THR A 134 8.00 -18.34 3.48
CA THR A 134 9.15 -17.77 4.19
C THR A 134 9.32 -18.37 5.59
N ASN A 135 8.22 -18.55 6.32
CA ASN A 135 8.22 -18.89 7.75
C ASN A 135 7.76 -20.32 8.05
N GLY A 136 7.30 -21.06 7.04
CA GLY A 136 6.68 -22.36 7.22
C GLY A 136 5.26 -22.31 7.79
N THR A 137 4.64 -23.48 7.84
CA THR A 137 3.26 -23.65 8.31
C THR A 137 3.16 -23.45 9.81
N TRP A 138 2.18 -22.65 10.22
CA TRP A 138 1.76 -22.52 11.61
C TRP A 138 0.28 -22.95 11.74
N PRO A 139 -0.03 -24.11 12.35
CA PRO A 139 -1.38 -24.69 12.35
C PRO A 139 -2.50 -23.78 12.91
N GLU A 140 -2.22 -23.06 13.99
CA GLU A 140 -3.17 -22.14 14.62
C GLU A 140 -3.45 -20.94 13.72
N LEU A 141 -2.40 -20.34 13.16
CA LEU A 141 -2.53 -19.25 12.19
C LEU A 141 -3.25 -19.72 10.92
N GLN A 142 -2.97 -20.92 10.43
CA GLN A 142 -3.67 -21.49 9.28
C GLN A 142 -5.17 -21.65 9.55
N THR A 143 -5.53 -22.12 10.75
CA THR A 143 -6.94 -22.24 11.17
C THR A 143 -7.61 -20.87 11.23
N ALA A 144 -6.95 -19.87 11.82
CA ALA A 144 -7.44 -18.50 11.87
C ALA A 144 -7.61 -17.90 10.46
N TYR A 145 -6.59 -18.02 9.60
CA TYR A 145 -6.62 -17.57 8.21
C TYR A 145 -7.76 -18.21 7.42
N ARG A 146 -8.00 -19.52 7.57
CA ARG A 146 -9.13 -20.21 6.91
C ARG A 146 -10.47 -19.63 7.36
N ARG A 147 -10.65 -19.31 8.64
CA ARG A 147 -11.87 -18.64 9.15
C ARG A 147 -12.00 -17.23 8.60
N VAL A 148 -10.90 -16.49 8.50
CA VAL A 148 -10.89 -15.16 7.89
C VAL A 148 -11.36 -15.22 6.44
N GLN A 149 -10.79 -16.11 5.62
CA GLN A 149 -11.18 -16.26 4.22
C GLN A 149 -12.62 -16.73 4.03
N SER A 150 -13.06 -17.74 4.79
CA SER A 150 -14.37 -18.36 4.58
C SER A 150 -15.55 -17.66 5.25
N HIS A 151 -15.32 -16.88 6.32
CA HIS A 151 -16.40 -16.25 7.09
C HIS A 151 -16.20 -14.75 7.24
N LEU A 152 -15.04 -14.30 7.72
CA LEU A 152 -14.85 -12.90 8.07
C LEU A 152 -14.85 -11.99 6.83
N ILE A 153 -14.12 -12.34 5.77
CA ILE A 153 -14.11 -11.54 4.53
C ILE A 153 -15.51 -11.46 3.91
N PRO A 154 -16.23 -12.58 3.65
CA PRO A 154 -17.59 -12.51 3.11
C PRO A 154 -18.56 -11.71 4.00
N ARG A 155 -18.42 -11.76 5.33
CA ARG A 155 -19.32 -11.07 6.25
C ARG A 155 -19.00 -9.58 6.41
N LEU A 156 -17.73 -9.24 6.56
CA LEU A 156 -17.28 -7.88 6.91
C LEU A 156 -16.96 -7.06 5.66
N ILE A 157 -16.24 -7.63 4.71
CA ILE A 157 -15.92 -6.96 3.44
C ILE A 157 -17.10 -7.08 2.47
N GLY A 158 -17.75 -8.25 2.42
CA GLY A 158 -18.95 -8.46 1.60
C GLY A 158 -20.13 -7.58 1.98
N ALA A 159 -20.19 -7.09 3.23
CA ALA A 159 -21.18 -6.10 3.63
C ALA A 159 -21.09 -4.82 2.78
N LEU A 160 -19.90 -4.39 2.36
CA LEU A 160 -19.70 -3.20 1.53
C LEU A 160 -20.37 -3.30 0.15
N GLU A 161 -20.70 -4.51 -0.29
CA GLU A 161 -21.28 -4.83 -1.60
C GLU A 161 -22.70 -5.44 -1.48
N ALA A 162 -23.25 -5.50 -0.26
CA ALA A 162 -24.58 -6.04 0.02
C ALA A 162 -25.66 -4.96 -0.06
N ASP A 163 -26.92 -5.37 -0.17
CA ASP A 163 -28.10 -4.47 -0.14
C ASP A 163 -28.04 -3.32 -1.16
N GLY A 164 -27.43 -3.58 -2.32
CA GLY A 164 -27.29 -2.60 -3.41
C GLY A 164 -26.13 -1.61 -3.24
N ARG A 165 -25.33 -1.74 -2.17
CA ARG A 165 -24.10 -0.96 -1.96
C ARG A 165 -23.04 -1.33 -2.99
N LYS A 166 -22.15 -0.38 -3.27
CA LYS A 166 -21.03 -0.55 -4.21
C LYS A 166 -19.79 0.12 -3.67
N VAL A 167 -18.67 -0.57 -3.74
CA VAL A 167 -17.35 -0.01 -3.48
C VAL A 167 -16.84 0.64 -4.76
N THR A 168 -16.45 1.90 -4.68
CA THR A 168 -15.79 2.60 -5.80
C THR A 168 -14.29 2.30 -5.79
N PRO A 169 -13.69 1.75 -6.87
CA PRO A 169 -12.25 1.55 -6.94
C PRO A 169 -11.51 2.88 -7.03
N MET A 170 -10.77 3.23 -5.98
CA MET A 170 -9.95 4.43 -5.89
C MET A 170 -8.47 4.06 -5.93
N LEU A 171 -7.63 4.87 -6.58
CA LEU A 171 -6.20 4.64 -6.63
C LEU A 171 -5.59 4.94 -5.26
N ILE A 172 -5.01 3.92 -4.63
CA ILE A 172 -4.33 4.03 -3.34
C ILE A 172 -2.80 4.00 -3.52
N HIS A 173 -2.06 4.55 -2.57
CA HIS A 173 -0.61 4.43 -2.46
C HIS A 173 -0.18 2.96 -2.22
N GLY A 174 -0.88 2.23 -1.34
CA GLY A 174 -0.73 0.78 -1.16
C GLY A 174 0.38 0.31 -0.22
N ASP A 175 1.30 1.20 0.19
CA ASP A 175 2.31 0.97 1.23
C ASP A 175 2.59 2.25 2.06
N LEU A 176 1.54 2.93 2.54
CA LEU A 176 1.68 4.24 3.19
C LEU A 176 1.99 4.17 4.69
N TRP A 177 3.15 3.64 5.08
CA TRP A 177 3.62 3.67 6.48
C TRP A 177 4.51 4.88 6.77
N ASP A 178 4.93 5.09 8.03
CA ASP A 178 5.72 6.26 8.43
C ASP A 178 7.05 6.43 7.68
N GLY A 179 7.66 5.35 7.19
CA GLY A 179 8.88 5.42 6.38
C GLY A 179 8.67 5.89 4.94
N ASN A 180 7.42 5.90 4.46
CA ASN A 180 7.03 6.31 3.11
C ASN A 180 6.30 7.66 3.10
N ILE A 181 6.44 8.42 4.19
CA ILE A 181 5.88 9.76 4.35
C ILE A 181 6.98 10.71 4.84
N GLY A 182 7.16 11.82 4.13
CA GLY A 182 8.15 12.86 4.43
C GLY A 182 7.48 14.19 4.77
N VAL A 183 8.15 14.99 5.59
CA VAL A 183 7.78 16.38 5.88
C VAL A 183 8.80 17.30 5.23
N GLU A 184 8.37 18.10 4.26
CA GLU A 184 9.26 19.01 3.54
C GLU A 184 9.78 20.12 4.47
N ALA A 185 11.10 20.32 4.48
CA ALA A 185 11.78 21.20 5.42
C ALA A 185 11.29 22.65 5.38
N ASP A 186 11.05 23.18 4.17
CA ASP A 186 10.77 24.60 3.96
C ASP A 186 9.29 24.95 4.18
N THR A 187 8.39 24.00 3.87
CA THR A 187 6.94 24.24 3.84
C THR A 187 6.18 23.53 4.96
N GLY A 188 6.79 22.49 5.54
CA GLY A 188 6.11 21.56 6.45
C GLY A 188 4.96 20.80 5.77
N GLU A 189 4.98 20.67 4.44
CA GLU A 189 3.98 19.89 3.69
C GLU A 189 4.31 18.39 3.71
N PRO A 190 3.28 17.52 3.81
CA PRO A 190 3.48 16.09 3.69
C PRO A 190 3.73 15.68 2.24
N TRP A 191 4.64 14.74 2.05
CA TRP A 191 4.90 14.06 0.78
C TRP A 191 4.88 12.56 0.98
N ILE A 192 4.36 11.80 0.00
CA ILE A 192 4.29 10.34 0.01
C ILE A 192 5.09 9.77 -1.16
N PHE A 193 5.79 8.66 -0.96
CA PHE A 193 6.71 8.08 -1.94
C PHE A 193 6.88 6.57 -1.72
N ASP A 194 7.56 5.88 -2.65
CA ASP A 194 7.78 4.42 -2.60
C ASP A 194 6.45 3.63 -2.60
N CYS A 195 5.65 3.85 -3.65
CA CYS A 195 4.29 3.35 -3.75
C CYS A 195 4.18 1.89 -4.23
N ALA A 196 3.12 1.21 -3.79
CA ALA A 196 2.74 -0.15 -4.16
C ALA A 196 1.30 -0.17 -4.72
N VAL A 197 1.03 0.69 -5.71
CA VAL A 197 -0.34 1.09 -6.07
C VAL A 197 -1.24 -0.01 -6.62
N TYR A 198 -2.54 0.19 -6.43
CA TYR A 198 -3.63 -0.46 -7.15
C TYR A 198 -4.94 0.30 -6.89
N TYR A 199 -5.96 0.06 -7.72
CA TYR A 199 -7.32 0.53 -7.45
C TYR A 199 -7.98 -0.37 -6.40
N ALA A 200 -8.46 0.23 -5.31
CA ALA A 200 -8.91 -0.45 -4.09
C ALA A 200 -10.13 0.23 -3.47
N HIS A 201 -10.71 -0.39 -2.44
CA HIS A 201 -11.46 0.36 -1.43
C HIS A 201 -10.52 1.34 -0.72
N ASN A 202 -10.87 2.62 -0.67
CA ASN A 202 -10.07 3.69 -0.07
C ASN A 202 -9.66 3.43 1.39
N GLU A 203 -10.53 2.80 2.19
CA GLU A 203 -10.21 2.45 3.59
C GLU A 203 -9.04 1.47 3.74
N MET A 204 -8.71 0.69 2.69
CA MET A 204 -7.55 -0.20 2.68
C MET A 204 -6.25 0.55 2.97
N GLU A 205 -6.10 1.76 2.45
CA GLU A 205 -4.91 2.59 2.64
C GLU A 205 -4.63 2.85 4.12
N LEU A 206 -5.68 3.01 4.93
CA LEU A 206 -5.56 3.33 6.35
C LEU A 206 -5.26 2.10 7.21
N GLY A 207 -5.46 0.90 6.68
CA GLY A 207 -5.23 -0.36 7.38
C GLY A 207 -3.78 -0.52 7.83
N ILE A 208 -2.81 -0.05 7.03
CA ILE A 208 -1.39 -0.11 7.41
C ILE A 208 -1.12 0.63 8.73
N TRP A 209 -1.77 1.75 9.01
CA TRP A 209 -1.61 2.52 10.26
C TRP A 209 -2.15 1.82 11.51
N ARG A 210 -2.78 0.65 11.36
CA ARG A 210 -3.20 -0.20 12.48
C ARG A 210 -2.13 -1.19 12.91
N ALA A 211 -1.15 -1.49 12.06
CA ALA A 211 -0.09 -2.42 12.40
C ALA A 211 0.78 -1.87 13.55
N GLU A 212 1.07 -2.70 14.54
CA GLU A 212 1.67 -2.23 15.81
C GLU A 212 3.06 -1.62 15.65
N ARG A 213 3.80 -2.09 14.63
CA ARG A 213 5.17 -1.68 14.33
C ARG A 213 5.31 -0.27 13.78
N HIS A 214 4.22 0.32 13.29
CA HIS A 214 4.23 1.62 12.62
C HIS A 214 3.93 2.75 13.60
N GLN A 215 4.46 3.94 13.33
CA GLN A 215 4.33 5.11 14.22
C GLN A 215 3.03 5.90 14.00
N MET A 216 2.40 5.76 12.83
CA MET A 216 1.17 6.45 12.41
C MET A 216 -0.12 5.99 13.13
N ARG A 217 -0.01 5.39 14.33
CA ARG A 217 -1.14 4.73 15.02
C ARG A 217 -2.13 5.69 15.66
N ALA A 218 -1.71 6.93 15.91
CA ALA A 218 -2.54 7.94 16.55
C ALA A 218 -3.87 8.09 15.80
N LYS A 219 -5.00 8.01 16.53
CA LYS A 219 -6.35 8.10 15.94
C LYS A 219 -6.56 9.41 15.15
N ALA A 220 -5.77 10.46 15.43
CA ALA A 220 -5.79 11.72 14.70
C ALA A 220 -5.66 11.52 13.18
N TYR A 221 -4.67 10.75 12.70
CA TYR A 221 -4.47 10.57 11.25
C TYR A 221 -5.69 10.00 10.53
N ARG A 222 -6.29 8.95 11.10
CA ARG A 222 -7.50 8.37 10.51
C ARG A 222 -8.71 9.30 10.64
N ARG A 223 -8.87 10.00 11.77
CA ARG A 223 -9.98 10.97 11.94
C ARG A 223 -9.89 12.14 10.99
N GLU A 224 -8.68 12.66 10.74
CA GLU A 224 -8.50 13.77 9.80
C GLU A 224 -8.80 13.36 8.37
N TYR A 225 -8.45 12.13 7.96
CA TYR A 225 -8.90 11.59 6.67
C TYR A 225 -10.44 11.49 6.61
N LEU A 226 -11.07 10.96 7.67
CA LEU A 226 -12.54 10.77 7.73
C LEU A 226 -13.34 12.07 7.69
N ARG A 227 -12.73 13.23 7.96
CA ARG A 227 -13.38 14.55 7.77
C ARG A 227 -13.64 14.89 6.31
N HIS A 228 -12.98 14.21 5.39
CA HIS A 228 -13.05 14.48 3.95
C HIS A 228 -13.62 13.30 3.16
N CYS A 229 -13.57 12.09 3.71
CA CYS A 229 -14.11 10.89 3.10
C CYS A 229 -14.79 10.04 4.18
N GLU A 230 -16.12 10.06 4.17
CA GLU A 230 -16.95 9.38 5.17
C GLU A 230 -16.70 7.85 5.15
N PRO A 231 -16.85 7.16 6.29
CA PRO A 231 -16.77 5.70 6.33
C PRO A 231 -17.77 5.05 5.36
N SER A 232 -17.38 3.95 4.71
CA SER A 232 -18.32 3.17 3.91
C SER A 232 -19.31 2.42 4.81
N GLU A 233 -20.56 2.29 4.37
CA GLU A 233 -21.59 1.53 5.10
C GLU A 233 -21.31 0.02 5.13
N PRO A 234 -21.37 -0.67 6.29
CA PRO A 234 -21.83 -0.16 7.59
C PRO A 234 -20.74 0.64 8.32
N GLU A 235 -21.03 1.87 8.71
CA GLU A 235 -20.02 2.78 9.29
C GLU A 235 -19.44 2.25 10.61
N GLU A 236 -20.25 1.57 11.43
CA GLU A 236 -19.85 1.01 12.72
C GLU A 236 -18.79 -0.09 12.59
N GLU A 237 -18.70 -0.73 11.43
CA GLU A 237 -17.74 -1.80 11.13
C GLU A 237 -16.43 -1.25 10.53
N TRP A 238 -16.29 0.06 10.35
CA TRP A 238 -15.11 0.69 9.75
C TRP A 238 -13.80 0.34 10.45
N ASP A 239 -13.78 0.37 11.79
CA ASP A 239 -12.56 0.09 12.55
C ASP A 239 -12.16 -1.39 12.43
N ASP A 240 -13.13 -2.29 12.32
CA ASP A 240 -12.92 -3.72 12.14
C ASP A 240 -12.38 -4.03 10.74
N ARG A 241 -12.91 -3.36 9.70
CA ARG A 241 -12.35 -3.44 8.33
C ARG A 241 -10.89 -3.02 8.30
N ASN A 242 -10.56 -1.92 8.96
CA ASN A 242 -9.19 -1.42 9.06
C ASN A 242 -8.24 -2.41 9.75
N ARG A 243 -8.70 -3.13 10.80
CA ARG A 243 -7.93 -4.22 11.43
C ARG A 243 -7.72 -5.38 10.48
N LEU A 244 -8.74 -5.76 9.72
CA LEU A 244 -8.61 -6.83 8.74
C LEU A 244 -7.66 -6.44 7.60
N TYR A 245 -7.72 -5.20 7.11
CA TYR A 245 -6.79 -4.67 6.12
C TYR A 245 -5.34 -4.67 6.62
N SER A 246 -5.10 -4.43 7.92
CA SER A 246 -3.75 -4.51 8.47
C SER A 246 -3.14 -5.91 8.44
N ALA A 247 -3.96 -6.97 8.40
CA ALA A 247 -3.48 -8.35 8.32
C ALA A 247 -2.68 -8.61 7.02
N LYS A 248 -3.09 -8.04 5.88
CA LYS A 248 -2.30 -8.09 4.63
C LYS A 248 -0.90 -7.53 4.87
N THR A 249 -0.84 -6.37 5.51
CA THR A 249 0.41 -5.66 5.78
C THR A 249 1.31 -6.43 6.76
N ASN A 250 0.73 -7.19 7.69
CA ASN A 250 1.48 -8.03 8.61
C ASN A 250 2.08 -9.26 7.88
N PHE A 251 1.30 -9.94 7.04
CA PHE A 251 1.80 -11.06 6.24
C PHE A 251 2.88 -10.64 5.24
N MET A 252 2.72 -9.50 4.56
CA MET A 252 3.74 -8.99 3.63
C MET A 252 5.04 -8.70 4.37
N HIS A 253 4.97 -8.11 5.57
CA HIS A 253 6.14 -7.85 6.38
C HIS A 253 6.81 -9.14 6.88
N SER A 254 6.07 -10.11 7.40
CA SER A 254 6.66 -11.38 7.87
C SER A 254 7.22 -12.23 6.72
N ALA A 255 6.72 -12.07 5.49
CA ALA A 255 7.30 -12.66 4.28
C ALA A 255 8.64 -12.01 3.85
N ILE A 256 9.01 -10.87 4.42
CA ILE A 256 10.32 -10.22 4.18
C ILE A 256 11.26 -10.48 5.37
N PHE A 257 10.72 -10.50 6.59
CA PHE A 257 11.49 -10.63 7.82
C PHE A 257 11.11 -11.90 8.58
N PRO A 258 11.82 -13.03 8.32
CA PRO A 258 11.56 -14.28 9.01
C PRO A 258 11.63 -14.14 10.54
N GLY A 259 10.67 -14.76 11.24
CA GLY A 259 10.59 -14.68 12.71
C GLY A 259 10.06 -13.34 13.26
N SER A 260 9.57 -12.44 12.40
CA SER A 260 8.95 -11.19 12.83
C SER A 260 7.75 -11.43 13.76
N PRO A 261 7.58 -10.61 14.82
CA PRO A 261 6.41 -10.69 15.69
C PRO A 261 5.10 -10.30 14.98
N ALA A 262 5.16 -9.80 13.73
CA ALA A 262 3.97 -9.49 12.94
C ALA A 262 3.04 -10.69 12.71
N ARG A 263 3.54 -11.94 12.79
CA ARG A 263 2.68 -13.14 12.73
C ARG A 263 1.81 -13.30 13.98
N LEU A 264 2.17 -12.67 15.10
CA LEU A 264 1.47 -12.75 16.38
C LEU A 264 0.37 -11.69 16.53
N SER A 265 0.35 -10.68 15.64
CA SER A 265 -0.48 -9.47 15.74
C SER A 265 -1.67 -9.45 14.79
#